data_AF-W2KQS7-F1
#
_entry.id   AF-W2KQS7-F1
#
_cell.length_a   1.000
_cell.length_b   1.000
_cell.length_c   1.000
_cell.angle_alpha   90.00
_cell.angle_beta   90.00
_cell.angle_gamma   90.00
#
_symmetry.space_group_name_H-M   'P 1'
#
loop_
_entity.id
_entity.type
_entity.pdbx_description
1 polymer ?
#
loop_
_entity_poly.entity_id
_entity_poly.type
_entity_poly.pdbx_seq_one_letter_code
_entity_poly.pdbx_strand_id
1 'polypeptide(L)'
;MKSSRVDSIINAPQVQPARRATRNRAQRYLTAAWFCVGMMPLLLQIRSYLKFMTPHKITEILVGPSSVDGETARLSELCPVKELYIAQVRWNIEAGYYHEIEYGRLCHFVVPQYNIHGNYLLGPAKTDPSSTTPTSCADDSYPLEYYFYHGSIGYFAFYEEAEGTYCDKDKTAYVRVRGLGTYDINGPSLIHDTGDDSYRKSYWYSIFCGVWLLYRAIQMRRCYISCKRYARRCDFTQERVNRKIAVVYVQENMRLTAHGATNWHRAVMLYLLVEGLMSDLFMLIAQDGILVKIQYVSLGYNLSGVLLLVFEMIENMKWLHEKWRVFIKRLIFCYEASMIGELLSVVGLHHYITGINRSSLKDSNVTAVTVSYYVWSLVGHGIIVLGLVAFIISVRACWAVIYVCWKHRTLSIFFAPCCVDTTLALRNKMTLVGGYHWHNDKLYYKVDTLKAFGLLKMEKEDGSEFAVLRKLHWVEVPADSLYVIGTLAGEGMEPCTEKLCAGIISFFGHDIGGPAPNPIGVRRSLLVLEKNKVSDSPKALSILPPS
;
A
#
# COMPACT_ATOMS: atom_id res chain seq x y z
N MET A 1 41.30 38.08 -27.64
CA MET A 1 41.12 37.15 -26.49
C MET A 1 39.87 37.61 -25.75
N LYS A 2 38.64 37.12 -25.98
CA LYS A 2 38.07 35.76 -26.03
C LYS A 2 38.35 34.91 -24.77
N SER A 3 37.36 34.86 -23.87
CA SER A 3 36.92 33.60 -23.24
C SER A 3 35.40 33.68 -23.04
N SER A 4 34.71 32.74 -23.67
CA SER A 4 33.30 32.74 -24.01
C SER A 4 32.44 32.11 -22.92
N ARG A 5 31.50 32.91 -22.39
CA ARG A 5 30.28 32.45 -21.74
C ARG A 5 29.34 31.97 -22.84
N VAL A 6 29.06 30.68 -22.91
CA VAL A 6 28.10 30.10 -23.87
C VAL A 6 26.70 30.31 -23.31
N ASP A 7 26.10 31.44 -23.69
CA ASP A 7 24.66 31.65 -23.62
C ASP A 7 24.02 30.91 -24.81
N SER A 8 23.31 29.80 -24.56
CA SER A 8 22.43 29.19 -25.56
C SER A 8 21.04 29.80 -25.46
N ILE A 9 20.82 30.73 -26.38
CA ILE A 9 19.66 31.59 -26.55
C ILE A 9 18.37 30.78 -26.77
N ILE A 10 17.38 31.03 -25.92
CA ILE A 10 15.97 30.67 -26.09
C ILE A 10 15.37 31.66 -27.10
N ASN A 11 15.33 31.31 -28.38
CA ASN A 11 14.52 32.02 -29.37
C ASN A 11 13.15 31.32 -29.49
N ALA A 12 12.14 31.91 -28.86
CA ALA A 12 10.74 31.54 -29.08
C ALA A 12 10.13 32.44 -30.16
N PRO A 13 9.61 31.92 -31.28
CA PRO A 13 8.74 32.69 -32.16
C PRO A 13 7.40 32.95 -31.46
N GLN A 14 6.92 34.19 -31.45
CA GLN A 14 5.53 34.49 -31.15
C GLN A 14 4.63 33.78 -32.16
N VAL A 15 3.71 32.93 -31.68
CA VAL A 15 2.75 32.22 -32.56
C VAL A 15 1.31 32.54 -32.17
N GLN A 16 0.53 32.82 -33.22
CA GLN A 16 -0.91 33.09 -33.32
C GLN A 16 -1.85 32.16 -32.50
N PRO A 17 -3.10 32.60 -32.25
CA PRO A 17 -3.99 32.05 -31.21
C PRO A 17 -4.52 30.63 -31.46
N ALA A 18 -4.44 30.08 -32.68
CA ALA A 18 -4.99 28.77 -33.03
C ALA A 18 -4.17 27.57 -32.51
N ARG A 19 -2.90 27.75 -32.12
CA ARG A 19 -1.98 26.66 -31.67
C ARG A 19 -2.11 26.26 -30.19
N ARG A 20 -3.00 26.87 -29.41
CA ARG A 20 -3.14 26.58 -27.95
C ARG A 20 -3.93 25.30 -27.64
N ALA A 21 -4.85 24.87 -28.52
CA ALA A 21 -5.77 23.77 -28.23
C ALA A 21 -5.13 22.37 -28.25
N THR A 22 -4.08 22.16 -29.05
CA THR A 22 -3.33 20.88 -29.13
C THR A 22 -2.23 20.75 -28.07
N ARG A 23 -1.75 21.86 -27.51
CA ARG A 23 -0.58 21.93 -26.61
C ARG A 23 -0.81 21.43 -25.18
N ASN A 24 -2.04 21.07 -24.81
CA ASN A 24 -2.36 20.66 -23.43
C ASN A 24 -2.82 19.19 -23.32
N ARG A 25 -2.70 18.38 -24.37
CA ARG A 25 -3.27 17.02 -24.38
C ARG A 25 -2.50 16.09 -23.44
N ALA A 26 -1.17 16.10 -23.47
CA ALA A 26 -0.35 15.29 -22.57
C ALA A 26 -0.54 15.73 -21.11
N GLN A 27 -0.55 17.04 -20.86
CA GLN A 27 -0.75 17.59 -19.52
C GLN A 27 -2.12 17.18 -18.94
N ARG A 28 -3.19 17.19 -19.74
CA ARG A 28 -4.52 16.75 -19.28
C ARG A 28 -4.53 15.28 -18.87
N TYR A 29 -4.00 14.37 -19.69
CA TYR A 29 -3.98 12.95 -19.36
C TYR A 29 -3.14 12.64 -18.13
N LEU A 30 -1.94 13.23 -18.01
CA LEU A 30 -1.06 13.02 -16.86
C LEU A 30 -1.65 13.60 -15.57
N THR A 31 -2.27 14.79 -15.64
CA THR A 31 -2.92 15.40 -14.46
C THR A 31 -4.14 14.61 -14.02
N ALA A 32 -4.96 14.15 -14.96
CA ALA A 32 -6.10 13.29 -14.65
C ALA A 32 -5.66 11.96 -14.04
N ALA A 33 -4.64 11.31 -14.60
CA ALA A 33 -4.10 10.07 -14.05
C ALA A 33 -3.50 10.28 -12.64
N TRP A 34 -2.75 11.36 -12.41
CA TRP A 34 -2.23 11.73 -11.08
C TRP A 34 -3.35 11.95 -10.06
N PHE A 35 -4.43 12.62 -10.46
CA PHE A 35 -5.58 12.85 -9.59
C PHE A 35 -6.29 11.53 -9.23
N CYS A 36 -6.66 10.73 -10.23
CA CYS A 36 -7.40 9.49 -10.03
C CYS A 36 -6.60 8.42 -9.26
N VAL A 37 -5.34 8.21 -9.63
CA VAL A 37 -4.53 7.12 -9.07
C VAL A 37 -3.81 7.53 -7.79
N GLY A 38 -3.56 8.83 -7.58
CA GLY A 38 -2.79 9.35 -6.45
C GLY A 38 -3.61 10.16 -5.45
N MET A 39 -4.20 11.27 -5.89
CA MET A 39 -4.89 12.19 -4.98
C MET A 39 -6.15 11.59 -4.36
N MET A 40 -6.95 10.82 -5.11
CA MET A 40 -8.16 10.19 -4.58
C MET A 40 -7.85 9.25 -3.40
N PRO A 41 -6.92 8.26 -3.52
CA PRO A 41 -6.51 7.45 -2.37
C PRO A 41 -5.97 8.29 -1.20
N LEU A 42 -5.18 9.34 -1.46
CA LEU A 42 -4.66 10.21 -0.39
C LEU A 42 -5.79 10.91 0.39
N LEU A 43 -6.82 11.40 -0.30
CA LEU A 43 -7.97 12.04 0.36
C LEU A 43 -8.76 11.06 1.24
N LEU A 44 -8.90 9.80 0.80
CA LEU A 44 -9.51 8.74 1.60
C LEU A 44 -8.69 8.43 2.86
N GLN A 45 -7.36 8.40 2.74
CA GLN A 45 -6.47 8.19 3.88
C GLN A 45 -6.53 9.36 4.88
N ILE A 46 -6.57 10.60 4.38
CA ILE A 46 -6.74 11.80 5.23
C ILE A 46 -8.08 11.72 5.97
N ARG A 47 -9.17 11.32 5.31
CA ARG A 47 -10.47 11.15 5.96
C ARG A 47 -10.41 10.11 7.08
N SER A 48 -9.80 8.94 6.83
CA SER A 48 -9.65 7.91 7.87
C SER A 48 -8.83 8.42 9.05
N TYR A 49 -7.70 9.08 8.76
CA TYR A 49 -6.85 9.68 9.78
C TYR A 49 -7.58 10.69 10.64
N LEU A 50 -8.33 11.62 10.03
CA LEU A 50 -9.11 12.62 10.76
C LEU A 50 -10.13 11.97 11.71
N LYS A 51 -10.75 10.85 11.32
CA LYS A 51 -11.68 10.13 12.20
C LYS A 51 -10.97 9.56 13.43
N PHE A 52 -9.83 8.89 13.24
CA PHE A 52 -9.14 8.20 14.33
C PHE A 52 -8.28 9.10 15.20
N MET A 53 -7.79 10.23 14.68
CA MET A 53 -7.04 11.21 15.48
C MET A 53 -7.94 12.07 16.36
N THR A 54 -9.24 12.15 16.04
CA THR A 54 -10.17 12.99 16.79
C THR A 54 -10.37 12.38 18.17
N PRO A 55 -10.23 13.17 19.27
CA PRO A 55 -10.50 12.68 20.61
C PRO A 55 -11.94 12.15 20.73
N HIS A 56 -12.10 11.04 21.42
CA HIS A 56 -13.39 10.41 21.68
C HIS A 56 -13.64 10.31 23.18
N LYS A 57 -14.90 10.08 23.56
CA LYS A 57 -15.32 9.84 24.95
C LYS A 57 -16.21 8.60 24.93
N ILE A 58 -16.00 7.70 25.89
CA ILE A 58 -16.82 6.50 26.07
C ILE A 58 -18.17 6.94 26.66
N THR A 59 -19.28 6.42 26.14
CA THR A 59 -20.59 6.71 26.72
C THR A 59 -20.63 6.24 28.18
N GLU A 60 -21.08 7.11 29.08
CA GLU A 60 -20.93 6.96 30.54
C GLU A 60 -21.56 5.66 31.08
N ILE A 61 -22.67 5.21 30.50
CA ILE A 61 -23.34 3.96 30.90
C ILE A 61 -22.56 2.68 30.55
N LEU A 62 -21.54 2.79 29.69
CA LEU A 62 -20.69 1.68 29.29
C LEU A 62 -19.39 1.60 30.10
N VAL A 63 -19.08 2.65 30.89
CA VAL A 63 -17.91 2.69 31.75
C VAL A 63 -18.14 1.80 32.97
N GLY A 64 -17.16 0.93 33.26
CA GLY A 64 -17.23 0.02 34.41
C GLY A 64 -17.16 0.78 35.74
N PRO A 65 -17.90 0.37 36.78
CA PRO A 65 -17.82 0.99 38.09
C PRO A 65 -16.39 0.88 38.64
N SER A 66 -15.81 2.02 39.03
CA SER A 66 -14.46 2.04 39.60
C SER A 66 -14.44 1.27 40.93
N SER A 67 -13.42 0.45 41.15
CA SER A 67 -13.14 -0.27 42.42
C SER A 67 -14.07 -1.43 42.82
N VAL A 68 -14.93 -1.91 41.92
CA VAL A 68 -15.75 -3.12 42.15
C VAL A 68 -15.20 -4.25 41.29
N ASP A 69 -14.90 -5.41 41.90
CA ASP A 69 -14.50 -6.60 41.15
C ASP A 69 -15.68 -7.16 40.34
N GLY A 70 -15.41 -7.61 39.12
CA GLY A 70 -16.42 -8.19 38.24
C GLY A 70 -16.91 -9.55 38.71
N GLU A 71 -18.21 -9.80 38.58
CA GLU A 71 -18.80 -11.10 38.86
C GLU A 71 -18.60 -12.07 37.70
N THR A 72 -18.29 -13.34 38.02
CA THR A 72 -18.05 -14.41 37.03
C THR A 72 -19.05 -15.55 37.13
N ALA A 73 -20.01 -15.47 38.06
CA ALA A 73 -21.02 -16.51 38.25
C ALA A 73 -22.02 -16.51 37.08
N ARG A 74 -22.36 -17.69 36.57
CA ARG A 74 -23.43 -17.89 35.55
C ARG A 74 -23.30 -16.98 34.31
N LEU A 75 -22.07 -16.68 33.87
CA LEU A 75 -21.79 -15.80 32.72
C LEU A 75 -22.58 -16.16 31.46
N SER A 76 -22.71 -17.46 31.15
CA SER A 76 -23.43 -17.93 29.97
C SER A 76 -24.94 -17.59 29.98
N GLU A 77 -25.51 -17.39 31.16
CA GLU A 77 -26.93 -17.05 31.34
C GLU A 77 -27.12 -15.54 31.43
N LEU A 78 -26.23 -14.86 32.16
CA LEU A 78 -26.37 -13.44 32.47
C LEU A 78 -25.80 -12.52 31.38
N CYS A 79 -24.79 -12.98 30.65
CA CYS A 79 -24.13 -12.31 29.54
C CYS A 79 -24.21 -13.18 28.27
N PRO A 80 -25.41 -13.31 27.67
CA PRO A 80 -25.70 -14.37 26.70
C PRO A 80 -25.18 -14.11 25.28
N VAL A 81 -24.60 -12.93 25.02
CA VAL A 81 -24.13 -12.52 23.68
C VAL A 81 -22.91 -13.35 23.27
N LYS A 82 -22.99 -14.02 22.11
CA LYS A 82 -21.92 -14.88 21.58
C LYS A 82 -21.27 -14.34 20.32
N GLU A 83 -21.99 -13.56 19.53
CA GLU A 83 -21.51 -13.01 18.27
C GLU A 83 -21.89 -11.53 18.15
N LEU A 84 -20.99 -10.72 17.59
CA LEU A 84 -21.29 -9.37 17.09
C LEU A 84 -21.36 -9.41 15.56
N TYR A 85 -22.42 -8.84 15.00
CA TYR A 85 -22.55 -8.60 13.57
C TYR A 85 -22.35 -7.11 13.28
N ILE A 86 -21.17 -6.77 12.74
CA ILE A 86 -20.71 -5.41 12.48
C ILE A 86 -20.24 -5.33 11.03
N ALA A 87 -20.75 -4.36 10.27
CA ALA A 87 -20.34 -4.11 8.88
C ALA A 87 -20.28 -5.37 7.99
N GLN A 88 -21.30 -6.25 8.11
CA GLN A 88 -21.40 -7.51 7.37
C GLN A 88 -20.40 -8.61 7.79
N VAL A 89 -19.69 -8.42 8.89
CA VAL A 89 -18.76 -9.40 9.46
C VAL A 89 -19.29 -9.91 10.79
N ARG A 90 -19.16 -11.22 11.03
CA ARG A 90 -19.44 -11.84 12.33
C ARG A 90 -18.16 -11.97 13.13
N TRP A 91 -18.19 -11.53 14.38
CA TRP A 91 -17.09 -11.60 15.35
C TRP A 91 -17.55 -12.42 16.55
N ASN A 92 -16.82 -13.48 16.90
CA ASN A 92 -17.16 -14.26 18.09
C ASN A 92 -16.64 -13.56 19.33
N ILE A 93 -17.47 -13.43 20.35
CA ILE A 93 -17.09 -12.80 21.60
C ILE A 93 -17.21 -13.79 22.75
N GLU A 94 -16.43 -13.57 23.79
CA GLU A 94 -16.55 -14.30 25.05
C GLU A 94 -16.68 -13.33 26.21
N ALA A 95 -17.67 -13.57 27.07
CA ALA A 95 -17.87 -12.78 28.28
C ALA A 95 -16.83 -13.15 29.34
N GLY A 96 -16.21 -12.15 29.96
CA GLY A 96 -15.21 -12.34 31.01
C GLY A 96 -15.79 -12.19 32.42
N TYR A 97 -16.56 -11.12 32.64
CA TYR A 97 -17.19 -10.78 33.92
C TYR A 97 -18.34 -9.79 33.66
N TYR A 98 -19.16 -9.51 34.69
CA TYR A 98 -20.19 -8.48 34.61
C TYR A 98 -20.33 -7.66 35.89
N HIS A 99 -21.02 -6.53 35.76
CA HIS A 99 -21.50 -5.70 36.85
C HIS A 99 -23.00 -5.46 36.69
N GLU A 100 -23.74 -5.56 37.79
CA GLU A 100 -25.11 -5.07 37.86
C GLU A 100 -25.08 -3.55 38.03
N ILE A 101 -25.77 -2.82 37.14
CA ILE A 101 -25.88 -1.36 37.18
C ILE A 101 -27.36 -0.95 37.14
N GLU A 102 -27.66 0.31 37.47
CA GLU A 102 -29.05 0.80 37.55
C GLU A 102 -29.84 0.58 36.24
N TYR A 103 -29.16 0.65 35.09
CA TYR A 103 -29.76 0.59 33.76
C TYR A 103 -29.72 -0.79 33.11
N GLY A 104 -29.29 -1.83 33.83
CA GLY A 104 -29.21 -3.20 33.31
C GLY A 104 -27.91 -3.89 33.72
N ARG A 105 -27.40 -4.74 32.83
CA ARG A 105 -26.17 -5.50 33.09
C ARG A 105 -25.06 -5.08 32.13
N LEU A 106 -23.94 -4.67 32.71
CA LEU A 106 -22.72 -4.34 31.97
C LEU A 106 -21.82 -5.57 31.95
N CYS A 107 -21.64 -6.16 30.77
CA CYS A 107 -20.83 -7.35 30.57
C CYS A 107 -19.53 -6.98 29.85
N HIS A 108 -18.40 -7.32 30.46
CA HIS A 108 -17.11 -7.26 29.77
C HIS A 108 -16.98 -8.42 28.79
N PHE A 109 -16.47 -8.14 27.60
CA PHE A 109 -16.24 -9.14 26.57
C PHE A 109 -14.87 -8.99 25.92
N VAL A 110 -14.40 -10.11 25.35
CA VAL A 110 -13.19 -10.17 24.55
C VAL A 110 -13.45 -10.77 23.18
N VAL A 111 -12.62 -10.40 22.21
CA VAL A 111 -12.49 -11.13 20.94
C VAL A 111 -11.09 -11.74 20.91
N PRO A 112 -10.92 -12.99 21.37
CA PRO A 112 -9.61 -13.53 21.72
C PRO A 112 -8.59 -13.48 20.59
N GLN A 113 -9.05 -13.71 19.36
CA GLN A 113 -8.22 -13.81 18.15
C GLN A 113 -7.71 -12.46 17.65
N TYR A 114 -8.23 -11.36 18.20
CA TYR A 114 -7.98 -10.02 17.69
C TYR A 114 -7.60 -9.01 18.79
N ASN A 115 -7.34 -9.44 20.04
CA ASN A 115 -6.93 -8.52 21.12
C ASN A 115 -7.92 -7.34 21.26
N ILE A 116 -9.21 -7.69 21.29
CA ILE A 116 -10.30 -6.74 21.49
C ILE A 116 -10.83 -6.93 22.90
N HIS A 117 -11.01 -5.80 23.60
CA HIS A 117 -11.54 -5.72 24.96
C HIS A 117 -12.56 -4.60 25.04
N GLY A 118 -13.67 -4.83 25.73
CA GLY A 118 -14.74 -3.85 25.82
C GLY A 118 -15.87 -4.28 26.71
N ASN A 119 -16.87 -3.41 26.83
CA ASN A 119 -18.09 -3.69 27.59
C ASN A 119 -19.31 -3.52 26.69
N TYR A 120 -20.31 -4.38 26.90
CA TYR A 120 -21.65 -4.17 26.36
C TYR A 120 -22.66 -4.05 27.48
N LEU A 121 -23.62 -3.16 27.29
CA LEU A 121 -24.81 -3.03 28.12
C LEU A 121 -25.97 -3.73 27.43
N LEU A 122 -26.56 -4.71 28.11
CA LEU A 122 -27.78 -5.37 27.67
C LEU A 122 -28.98 -4.78 28.41
N GLY A 123 -29.93 -4.23 27.66
CA GLY A 123 -31.12 -3.65 28.27
C GLY A 123 -32.11 -4.70 28.78
N PRO A 124 -32.94 -4.34 29.78
CA PRO A 124 -33.75 -5.29 30.53
C PRO A 124 -35.04 -5.74 29.81
N ALA A 125 -35.47 -5.00 28.79
CA ALA A 125 -36.76 -5.20 28.13
C ALA A 125 -36.62 -5.36 26.62
N LYS A 126 -37.56 -6.09 26.01
CA LYS A 126 -37.63 -6.27 24.56
C LYS A 126 -37.89 -4.93 23.86
N THR A 127 -37.32 -4.76 22.67
CA THR A 127 -37.45 -3.57 21.83
C THR A 127 -37.62 -3.96 20.36
N ASP A 128 -38.06 -3.00 19.55
CA ASP A 128 -38.08 -3.17 18.10
C ASP A 128 -36.68 -3.46 17.55
N PRO A 129 -36.55 -4.41 16.61
CA PRO A 129 -35.26 -4.82 16.05
C PRO A 129 -34.58 -3.67 15.31
N SER A 130 -33.25 -3.61 15.40
CA SER A 130 -32.46 -2.67 14.60
C SER A 130 -32.57 -2.97 13.10
N SER A 131 -32.23 -1.99 12.25
CA SER A 131 -32.30 -2.15 10.78
C SER A 131 -31.40 -3.27 10.21
N THR A 132 -30.41 -3.74 10.97
CA THR A 132 -29.49 -4.81 10.57
C THR A 132 -29.88 -6.17 11.13
N THR A 133 -30.88 -6.21 12.02
CA THR A 133 -31.37 -7.43 12.65
C THR A 133 -32.29 -8.21 11.70
N PRO A 134 -32.14 -9.54 11.59
CA PRO A 134 -32.99 -10.35 10.73
C PRO A 134 -34.43 -10.38 11.24
N THR A 135 -35.38 -10.47 10.32
CA THR A 135 -36.82 -10.51 10.62
C THR A 135 -37.22 -11.66 11.54
N SER A 136 -36.46 -12.76 11.56
CA SER A 136 -36.66 -13.89 12.48
C SER A 136 -36.54 -13.52 13.96
N CYS A 137 -35.89 -12.40 14.26
CA CYS A 137 -35.61 -11.90 15.61
C CYS A 137 -36.52 -10.74 16.04
N ALA A 138 -37.55 -10.39 15.25
CA ALA A 138 -38.39 -9.22 15.52
C ALA A 138 -39.00 -9.20 16.93
N ASP A 139 -39.49 -10.35 17.41
CA ASP A 139 -40.14 -10.45 18.73
C ASP A 139 -39.19 -10.80 19.89
N ASP A 140 -37.90 -11.02 19.61
CA ASP A 140 -36.90 -11.49 20.58
C ASP A 140 -35.62 -10.65 20.56
N SER A 141 -35.80 -9.34 20.35
CA SER A 141 -34.74 -8.34 20.30
C SER A 141 -34.68 -7.52 21.60
N TYR A 142 -33.47 -7.29 22.10
CA TYR A 142 -33.18 -6.46 23.28
C TYR A 142 -32.22 -5.34 22.88
N PRO A 143 -32.34 -4.13 23.44
CA PRO A 143 -31.42 -3.05 23.12
C PRO A 143 -30.02 -3.40 23.63
N LEU A 144 -29.02 -3.11 22.81
CA LEU A 144 -27.63 -3.35 23.14
C LEU A 144 -26.76 -2.19 22.67
N GLU A 145 -25.92 -1.71 23.58
CA GLU A 145 -24.88 -0.72 23.32
C GLU A 145 -23.54 -1.30 23.78
N TYR A 146 -22.46 -1.00 23.06
CA TYR A 146 -21.13 -1.42 23.49
C TYR A 146 -20.07 -0.44 23.03
N TYR A 147 -18.92 -0.50 23.70
CA TYR A 147 -17.66 -0.04 23.15
C TYR A 147 -16.62 -1.15 23.22
N PHE A 148 -15.61 -1.06 22.36
CA PHE A 148 -14.39 -1.82 22.54
C PHE A 148 -13.16 -1.04 22.07
N TYR A 149 -12.02 -1.53 22.53
CA TYR A 149 -10.70 -1.21 22.00
C TYR A 149 -10.09 -2.45 21.34
N HIS A 150 -9.61 -2.29 20.11
CA HIS A 150 -8.87 -3.29 19.35
C HIS A 150 -7.40 -2.91 19.32
N GLY A 151 -6.55 -3.66 20.02
CA GLY A 151 -5.12 -3.37 20.07
C GLY A 151 -4.43 -3.50 18.71
N SER A 152 -3.61 -2.51 18.35
CA SER A 152 -2.80 -2.51 17.13
C SER A 152 -1.49 -3.31 17.32
N ILE A 153 -0.65 -3.39 16.29
CA ILE A 153 0.74 -3.87 16.39
C ILE A 153 1.63 -2.84 17.12
N GLY A 154 1.19 -1.57 17.20
CA GLY A 154 1.84 -0.49 17.95
C GLY A 154 1.37 -0.36 19.40
N TYR A 155 1.72 0.75 20.06
CA TYR A 155 1.34 1.04 21.45
C TYR A 155 -0.13 1.49 21.64
N PHE A 156 -0.91 1.60 20.57
CA PHE A 156 -2.27 2.14 20.60
C PHE A 156 -3.33 1.09 20.22
N ALA A 157 -4.58 1.39 20.53
CA ALA A 157 -5.77 0.62 20.16
C ALA A 157 -6.79 1.48 19.40
N PHE A 158 -7.52 0.86 18.49
CA PHE A 158 -8.67 1.46 17.81
C PHE A 158 -9.90 1.36 18.68
N TYR A 159 -10.59 2.48 18.88
CA TYR A 159 -11.86 2.56 19.58
C TYR A 159 -13.02 2.46 18.60
N GLU A 160 -14.02 1.68 19.00
CA GLU A 160 -15.32 1.60 18.35
C GLU A 160 -16.41 1.63 19.41
N GLU A 161 -17.46 2.38 19.13
CA GLU A 161 -18.69 2.35 19.92
C GLU A 161 -19.89 2.19 18.98
N ALA A 162 -20.80 1.30 19.33
CA ALA A 162 -21.90 0.91 18.49
C ALA A 162 -23.17 0.64 19.31
N GLU A 163 -24.31 0.76 18.64
CA GLU A 163 -25.62 0.43 19.20
C GLU A 163 -26.40 -0.47 18.25
N GLY A 164 -27.39 -1.18 18.79
CA GLY A 164 -28.34 -1.92 18.00
C GLY A 164 -29.16 -2.84 18.89
N THR A 165 -29.36 -4.07 18.44
CA THR A 165 -30.18 -5.04 19.17
C THR A 165 -29.56 -6.42 19.20
N TYR A 166 -29.61 -7.04 20.38
CA TYR A 166 -29.29 -8.44 20.62
C TYR A 166 -30.50 -9.33 20.32
N CYS A 167 -30.31 -10.38 19.52
CA CYS A 167 -31.32 -11.39 19.27
C CYS A 167 -31.14 -12.62 20.16
N ASP A 168 -32.17 -12.95 20.94
CA ASP A 168 -32.07 -14.07 21.88
C ASP A 168 -32.14 -15.45 21.21
N LYS A 169 -32.72 -15.54 20.01
CA LYS A 169 -32.84 -16.79 19.24
C LYS A 169 -31.49 -17.31 18.73
N ASP A 170 -30.67 -16.43 18.18
CA ASP A 170 -29.38 -16.79 17.56
C ASP A 170 -28.16 -16.32 18.36
N LYS A 171 -28.39 -15.67 19.52
CA LYS A 171 -27.38 -15.15 20.43
C LYS A 171 -26.43 -14.13 19.79
N THR A 172 -26.88 -13.45 18.73
CA THR A 172 -26.10 -12.47 17.97
C THR A 172 -26.57 -11.04 18.26
N ALA A 173 -25.62 -10.14 18.48
CA ALA A 173 -25.85 -8.70 18.55
C ALA A 173 -25.64 -8.05 17.19
N TYR A 174 -26.71 -7.46 16.66
CA TYR A 174 -26.72 -6.76 15.37
C TYR A 174 -26.63 -5.26 15.63
N VAL A 175 -25.52 -4.66 15.22
CA VAL A 175 -25.19 -3.30 15.65
C VAL A 175 -24.74 -2.42 14.49
N ARG A 176 -24.73 -1.11 14.74
CA ARG A 176 -24.21 -0.09 13.87
C ARG A 176 -23.30 0.85 14.64
N VAL A 177 -22.12 1.08 14.08
CA VAL A 177 -21.11 1.94 14.68
C VAL A 177 -21.54 3.41 14.68
N ARG A 178 -21.33 4.06 15.82
CA ARG A 178 -21.61 5.47 16.09
C ARG A 178 -20.36 6.25 16.45
N GLY A 179 -19.43 5.64 17.18
CA GLY A 179 -18.19 6.25 17.64
C GLY A 179 -16.95 5.55 17.06
N LEU A 180 -15.94 6.35 16.73
CA LEU A 180 -14.61 5.87 16.33
C LEU A 180 -13.54 6.76 16.94
N GLY A 181 -12.37 6.17 17.21
CA GLY A 181 -11.26 6.90 17.80
C GLY A 181 -10.05 6.00 17.99
N THR A 182 -9.06 6.48 18.72
CA THR A 182 -7.87 5.70 19.08
C THR A 182 -7.38 6.10 20.46
N TYR A 183 -6.75 5.19 21.19
CA TYR A 183 -6.16 5.50 22.50
C TYR A 183 -4.80 4.81 22.67
N ASP A 184 -3.88 5.46 23.37
CA ASP A 184 -2.53 4.93 23.64
C ASP A 184 -2.60 3.86 24.74
N ILE A 185 -3.10 2.68 24.36
CA ILE A 185 -3.25 1.52 25.22
C ILE A 185 -3.05 0.23 24.41
N ASN A 186 -2.37 -0.76 25.00
CA ASN A 186 -2.28 -2.10 24.44
C ASN A 186 -1.82 -3.12 25.49
N GLY A 187 -1.83 -4.41 25.13
CA GLY A 187 -1.31 -5.50 25.95
C GLY A 187 -2.04 -5.61 27.30
N PRO A 188 -1.33 -5.87 28.42
CA PRO A 188 -1.95 -6.04 29.73
C PRO A 188 -2.80 -4.83 30.17
N SER A 189 -2.36 -3.61 29.87
CA SER A 189 -3.12 -2.40 30.22
C SER A 189 -4.49 -2.36 29.55
N LEU A 190 -4.60 -2.87 28.32
CA LEU A 190 -5.87 -2.94 27.59
C LEU A 190 -6.84 -3.96 28.23
N ILE A 191 -6.32 -5.08 28.73
CA ILE A 191 -7.12 -6.12 29.39
C ILE A 191 -7.80 -5.59 30.67
N HIS A 192 -7.11 -4.67 31.36
CA HIS A 192 -7.57 -4.11 32.63
C HIS A 192 -8.24 -2.74 32.50
N ASP A 193 -8.47 -2.24 31.28
CA ASP A 193 -9.13 -0.95 31.07
C ASP A 193 -10.64 -1.08 31.28
N THR A 194 -11.14 -0.41 32.30
CA THR A 194 -12.58 -0.33 32.62
C THR A 194 -13.27 0.89 32.00
N GLY A 195 -12.52 1.72 31.26
CA GLY A 195 -13.02 2.99 30.73
C GLY A 195 -12.96 4.13 31.76
N ASP A 196 -13.17 5.35 31.29
CA ASP A 196 -13.39 6.55 32.10
C ASP A 196 -14.24 7.55 31.32
N ASP A 197 -14.69 8.60 32.01
CA ASP A 197 -15.53 9.68 31.47
C ASP A 197 -14.72 10.80 30.79
N SER A 198 -13.40 10.62 30.64
CA SER A 198 -12.50 11.62 30.09
C SER A 198 -12.40 11.51 28.57
N TYR A 199 -11.92 12.58 27.94
CA TYR A 199 -11.57 12.54 26.51
C TYR A 199 -10.28 11.76 26.31
N ARG A 200 -10.36 10.71 25.51
CA ARG A 200 -9.26 9.81 25.16
C ARG A 200 -8.81 10.05 23.72
N LYS A 201 -7.51 9.94 23.47
CA LYS A 201 -6.91 10.01 22.13
C LYS A 201 -5.55 9.32 22.09
N SER A 202 -5.11 8.88 20.92
CA SER A 202 -3.76 8.35 20.71
C SER A 202 -2.83 9.41 20.13
N TYR A 203 -1.79 9.77 20.87
CA TYR A 203 -0.69 10.58 20.35
C TYR A 203 0.18 9.75 19.41
N TRP A 204 0.37 8.46 19.70
CA TRP A 204 1.15 7.57 18.85
C TRP A 204 0.58 7.50 17.43
N TYR A 205 -0.71 7.16 17.32
CA TYR A 205 -1.44 7.14 16.06
C TYR A 205 -1.34 8.49 15.33
N SER A 206 -1.63 9.58 16.06
CA SER A 206 -1.63 10.93 15.50
C SER A 206 -0.29 11.31 14.87
N ILE A 207 0.83 10.98 15.54
CA ILE A 207 2.17 11.30 15.07
C ILE A 207 2.57 10.40 13.89
N PHE A 208 2.52 9.07 14.04
CA PHE A 208 3.05 8.17 13.00
C PHE A 208 2.19 8.14 11.75
N CYS A 209 0.86 8.14 11.87
CA CYS A 209 -0.02 8.28 10.71
C CYS A 209 0.06 9.70 10.11
N GLY A 210 0.28 10.72 10.94
CA GLY A 210 0.54 12.08 10.46
C GLY A 210 1.82 12.17 9.61
N VAL A 211 2.92 11.57 10.08
CA VAL A 211 4.19 11.47 9.33
C VAL A 211 4.00 10.69 8.03
N TRP A 212 3.27 9.58 8.07
CA TRP A 212 2.92 8.81 6.87
C TRP A 212 2.17 9.67 5.84
N LEU A 213 1.13 10.39 6.26
CA LEU A 213 0.35 11.26 5.38
C LEU A 213 1.18 12.42 4.82
N LEU A 214 2.03 13.02 5.65
CA LEU A 214 2.95 14.07 5.21
C LEU A 214 3.89 13.53 4.12
N TYR A 215 4.47 12.36 4.32
CA TYR A 215 5.31 11.72 3.31
C TYR A 215 4.53 11.44 2.01
N ARG A 216 3.30 10.95 2.12
CA ARG A 216 2.43 10.69 0.97
C ARG A 216 2.08 11.97 0.20
N ALA A 217 1.85 13.08 0.90
CA ALA A 217 1.65 14.39 0.28
C ALA A 217 2.92 14.87 -0.47
N ILE A 218 4.10 14.70 0.12
CA ILE A 218 5.40 15.00 -0.53
C ILE A 218 5.58 14.15 -1.78
N GLN A 219 5.29 12.85 -1.71
CA GLN A 219 5.31 11.94 -2.86
C GLN A 219 4.36 12.40 -3.97
N MET A 220 3.13 12.81 -3.63
CA MET A 220 2.15 13.29 -4.62
C MET A 220 2.64 14.58 -5.29
N ARG A 221 3.21 15.51 -4.52
CA ARG A 221 3.82 16.74 -5.05
C ARG A 221 4.97 16.41 -6.01
N ARG A 222 5.87 15.50 -5.63
CA ARG A 222 6.99 15.05 -6.48
C ARG A 222 6.48 14.48 -7.79
N CYS A 223 5.50 13.58 -7.73
CA CYS A 223 4.89 12.98 -8.92
C CYS A 223 4.25 14.05 -9.82
N TYR A 224 3.53 15.01 -9.25
CA TYR A 224 2.92 16.11 -9.99
C TYR A 224 3.96 16.92 -10.77
N ILE A 225 5.08 17.28 -10.12
CA ILE A 225 6.17 18.04 -10.76
C ILE A 225 6.79 17.23 -11.90
N SER A 226 7.08 15.94 -11.68
CA SER A 226 7.59 15.05 -12.73
C SER A 226 6.63 14.96 -13.91
N CYS A 227 5.34 14.74 -13.66
CA CYS A 227 4.30 14.69 -14.69
C CYS A 227 4.22 15.99 -15.49
N LYS A 228 4.27 17.15 -14.82
CA LYS A 228 4.24 18.46 -15.48
C LYS A 228 5.46 18.68 -16.37
N ARG A 229 6.66 18.31 -15.91
CA ARG A 229 7.90 18.41 -16.71
C ARG A 229 7.87 17.46 -17.90
N TYR A 230 7.39 16.24 -17.70
CA TYR A 230 7.27 15.24 -18.75
C TYR A 230 6.26 15.67 -19.82
N ALA A 231 5.08 16.16 -19.40
CA ALA A 231 4.06 16.65 -20.32
C ALA A 231 4.60 17.78 -21.20
N ARG A 232 5.27 18.78 -20.60
CA ARG A 232 5.90 19.88 -21.34
C ARG A 232 6.91 19.39 -22.38
N ARG A 233 7.67 18.34 -22.05
CA ARG A 233 8.62 17.73 -23.00
C ARG A 233 7.87 17.07 -24.16
N CYS A 234 6.86 16.25 -23.88
CA CYS A 234 6.04 15.62 -24.91
C CYS A 234 5.35 16.67 -25.80
N ASP A 235 4.80 17.73 -25.22
CA ASP A 235 4.15 18.80 -25.97
C ASP A 235 5.16 19.59 -26.83
N PHE A 236 6.41 19.74 -26.39
CA PHE A 236 7.49 20.39 -27.15
C PHE A 236 7.99 19.52 -28.32
N THR A 237 8.16 18.21 -28.09
CA THR A 237 8.60 17.25 -29.11
C THR A 237 7.45 16.68 -29.95
N GLN A 238 6.22 17.15 -29.74
CA GLN A 238 4.99 16.66 -30.39
C GLN A 238 4.71 15.16 -30.20
N GLU A 239 5.22 14.58 -29.11
CA GLU A 239 4.99 13.18 -28.77
C GLU A 239 3.60 12.97 -28.21
N ARG A 240 2.90 11.94 -28.72
CA ARG A 240 1.56 11.60 -28.26
C ARG A 240 1.63 10.84 -26.94
N VAL A 241 0.84 11.29 -25.96
CA VAL A 241 0.60 10.59 -24.70
C VAL A 241 -0.86 10.13 -24.68
N ASN A 242 -1.07 8.82 -24.63
CA ASN A 242 -2.38 8.21 -24.45
C ASN A 242 -2.64 7.90 -22.95
N ARG A 243 -3.86 7.44 -22.64
CA ARG A 243 -4.28 7.11 -21.26
C ARG A 243 -3.38 6.04 -20.62
N LYS A 244 -2.99 5.00 -21.38
CA LYS A 244 -2.15 3.90 -20.87
C LYS A 244 -0.77 4.40 -20.46
N ILE A 245 -0.11 5.16 -21.34
CA ILE A 245 1.19 5.78 -21.09
C ILE A 245 1.12 6.70 -19.87
N ALA A 246 0.07 7.53 -19.77
CA ALA A 246 -0.09 8.46 -18.66
C ALA A 246 -0.23 7.74 -17.30
N VAL A 247 -1.06 6.70 -17.22
CA VAL A 247 -1.27 5.93 -15.98
C VAL A 247 0.01 5.24 -15.53
N VAL A 248 0.71 4.55 -16.44
CA VAL A 248 1.97 3.87 -16.13
C VAL A 248 3.03 4.87 -15.66
N TYR A 249 3.20 5.98 -16.38
CA TYR A 249 4.17 7.02 -16.01
C TYR A 249 3.89 7.62 -14.63
N VAL A 250 2.62 7.90 -14.33
CA VAL A 250 2.20 8.37 -12.99
C VAL A 250 2.51 7.32 -11.93
N GLN A 251 2.18 6.05 -12.17
CA GLN A 251 2.41 4.98 -11.19
C GLN A 251 3.89 4.73 -10.90
N GLU A 252 4.77 4.84 -11.91
CA GLU A 252 6.23 4.81 -11.75
C GLU A 252 6.73 6.01 -10.91
N ASN A 253 6.16 7.20 -11.11
CA ASN A 253 6.57 8.41 -10.37
C ASN A 253 5.96 8.52 -8.96
N MET A 254 4.93 7.74 -8.66
CA MET A 254 4.34 7.58 -7.32
C MET A 254 5.01 6.47 -6.50
N ARG A 255 6.26 6.13 -6.80
CA ARG A 255 7.01 5.13 -6.05
C ARG A 255 7.24 5.55 -4.60
N LEU A 256 7.09 4.61 -3.67
CA LEU A 256 7.25 4.82 -2.22
C LEU A 256 8.71 5.03 -1.80
N THR A 257 9.65 4.55 -2.59
CA THR A 257 11.09 4.61 -2.29
C THR A 257 11.80 5.47 -3.33
N ALA A 258 12.83 6.20 -2.87
CA ALA A 258 13.74 6.88 -3.78
C ALA A 258 14.69 5.88 -4.47
N HIS A 259 15.25 6.28 -5.60
CA HIS A 259 16.32 5.52 -6.24
C HIS A 259 17.56 5.51 -5.33
N GLY A 260 18.10 4.32 -5.06
CA GLY A 260 19.21 4.13 -4.14
C GLY A 260 18.81 3.99 -2.66
N ALA A 261 17.51 3.86 -2.35
CA ALA A 261 17.07 3.53 -0.99
C ALA A 261 17.70 2.21 -0.50
N THR A 262 18.11 2.17 0.77
CA THR A 262 18.57 0.97 1.47
C THR A 262 17.38 0.17 2.01
N ASN A 263 17.61 -1.06 2.46
CA ASN A 263 16.54 -1.85 3.09
C ASN A 263 16.10 -1.29 4.44
N TRP A 264 16.96 -0.56 5.16
CA TRP A 264 16.56 0.18 6.36
C TRP A 264 15.52 1.26 6.04
N HIS A 265 15.76 2.05 4.99
CA HIS A 265 14.75 3.02 4.53
C HIS A 265 13.44 2.33 4.12
N ARG A 266 13.52 1.18 3.44
CA ARG A 266 12.32 0.40 3.04
C ARG A 266 11.56 -0.16 4.24
N ALA A 267 12.27 -0.62 5.28
CA ALA A 267 11.65 -1.10 6.51
C ALA A 267 10.90 0.01 7.26
N VAL A 268 11.49 1.22 7.38
CA VAL A 268 10.79 2.38 7.96
C VAL A 268 9.55 2.74 7.14
N MET A 269 9.66 2.74 5.80
CA MET A 269 8.54 2.98 4.90
C MET A 269 7.45 1.92 5.02
N LEU A 270 7.83 0.66 5.20
CA LEU A 270 6.90 -0.46 5.38
C LEU A 270 6.14 -0.32 6.70
N TYR A 271 6.83 0.04 7.79
CA TYR A 271 6.18 0.31 9.08
C TYR A 271 5.10 1.40 8.97
N LEU A 272 5.45 2.57 8.43
CA LEU A 272 4.50 3.67 8.23
C LEU A 272 3.32 3.29 7.32
N LEU A 273 3.58 2.47 6.30
CA LEU A 273 2.53 1.96 5.41
C LEU A 273 1.59 0.98 6.12
N VAL A 274 2.10 0.13 7.01
CA VAL A 274 1.29 -0.79 7.82
C VAL A 274 0.38 -0.02 8.76
N GLU A 275 0.85 1.05 9.40
CA GLU A 275 0.00 1.91 10.25
C GLU A 275 -1.17 2.52 9.46
N GLY A 276 -0.89 2.99 8.24
CA GLY A 276 -1.94 3.48 7.32
C GLY A 276 -2.90 2.38 6.85
N LEU A 277 -2.39 1.15 6.61
CA LEU A 277 -3.18 -0.02 6.22
C LEU A 277 -4.16 -0.44 7.32
N MET A 278 -3.72 -0.46 8.58
CA MET A 278 -4.55 -0.84 9.72
C MET A 278 -5.74 0.12 9.88
N SER A 279 -5.53 1.41 9.66
CA SER A 279 -6.62 2.41 9.65
C SER A 279 -7.68 2.10 8.58
N ASP A 280 -7.24 1.76 7.36
CA ASP A 280 -8.15 1.43 6.26
C ASP A 280 -8.90 0.11 6.52
N LEU A 281 -8.22 -0.89 7.09
CA LEU A 281 -8.83 -2.17 7.46
C LEU A 281 -9.89 -1.98 8.55
N PHE A 282 -9.57 -1.22 9.61
CA PHE A 282 -10.51 -0.96 10.70
C PHE A 282 -11.76 -0.22 10.19
N MET A 283 -11.57 0.79 9.33
CA MET A 283 -12.70 1.51 8.70
C MET A 283 -13.63 0.61 7.89
N LEU A 284 -13.13 -0.47 7.30
CA LEU A 284 -13.94 -1.39 6.52
C LEU A 284 -14.78 -2.32 7.40
N ILE A 285 -14.28 -2.71 8.56
CA ILE A 285 -14.99 -3.58 9.49
C ILE A 285 -15.89 -2.82 10.47
N ALA A 286 -15.70 -1.50 10.59
CA ALA A 286 -16.43 -0.65 11.51
C ALA A 286 -17.48 0.25 10.83
N GLN A 287 -17.58 0.27 9.49
CA GLN A 287 -18.57 1.14 8.82
C GLN A 287 -19.31 0.39 7.74
N ASP A 288 -20.57 0.77 7.57
CA ASP A 288 -21.44 0.33 6.48
C ASP A 288 -21.69 1.44 5.45
N GLY A 289 -22.04 1.04 4.23
CA GLY A 289 -22.56 1.93 3.19
C GLY A 289 -21.61 2.22 2.02
N ILE A 290 -22.00 3.18 1.17
CA ILE A 290 -21.31 3.45 -0.11
C ILE A 290 -19.89 4.00 0.12
N LEU A 291 -19.69 4.77 1.18
CA LEU A 291 -18.38 5.37 1.49
C LEU A 291 -17.34 4.31 1.85
N VAL A 292 -17.76 3.18 2.43
CA VAL A 292 -16.92 2.01 2.74
C VAL A 292 -16.49 1.32 1.46
N LYS A 293 -17.40 1.21 0.48
CA LYS A 293 -17.07 0.66 -0.85
C LYS A 293 -15.95 1.44 -1.54
N ILE A 294 -15.86 2.74 -1.28
CA ILE A 294 -14.78 3.59 -1.81
C ILE A 294 -13.49 3.40 -1.01
N GLN A 295 -13.56 3.15 0.31
CA GLN A 295 -12.39 2.92 1.16
C GLN A 295 -11.55 1.70 0.72
N TYR A 296 -12.19 0.71 0.10
CA TYR A 296 -11.51 -0.43 -0.53
C TYR A 296 -10.48 -0.03 -1.58
N VAL A 297 -10.67 1.09 -2.27
CA VAL A 297 -9.67 1.62 -3.22
C VAL A 297 -8.40 2.01 -2.47
N SER A 298 -8.52 2.61 -1.28
CA SER A 298 -7.37 2.94 -0.42
C SER A 298 -6.71 1.68 0.13
N LEU A 299 -7.50 0.72 0.62
CA LEU A 299 -6.98 -0.56 1.13
C LEU A 299 -6.17 -1.28 0.05
N GLY A 300 -6.74 -1.46 -1.15
CA GLY A 300 -6.07 -2.11 -2.27
C GLY A 300 -4.79 -1.38 -2.68
N TYR A 301 -4.81 -0.05 -2.70
CA TYR A 301 -3.62 0.74 -2.98
C TYR A 301 -2.51 0.48 -1.94
N ASN A 302 -2.83 0.52 -0.65
CA ASN A 302 -1.87 0.29 0.43
C ASN A 302 -1.33 -1.14 0.42
N LEU A 303 -2.20 -2.13 0.22
CA LEU A 303 -1.82 -3.54 0.16
C LEU A 303 -0.90 -3.85 -1.02
N SER A 304 -1.17 -3.28 -2.19
CA SER A 304 -0.22 -3.37 -3.31
C SER A 304 1.09 -2.65 -3.01
N GLY A 305 1.07 -1.57 -2.22
CA GLY A 305 2.28 -0.89 -1.74
C GLY A 305 3.13 -1.80 -0.86
N VAL A 306 2.50 -2.57 0.03
CA VAL A 306 3.17 -3.54 0.92
C VAL A 306 3.85 -4.61 0.07
N LEU A 307 3.11 -5.25 -0.85
CA LEU A 307 3.65 -6.28 -1.73
C LEU A 307 4.86 -5.79 -2.55
N LEU A 308 4.77 -4.57 -3.08
CA LEU A 308 5.86 -3.96 -3.86
C LEU A 308 7.08 -3.64 -3.00
N LEU A 309 6.90 -3.04 -1.82
CA LEU A 309 8.02 -2.73 -0.92
C LEU A 309 8.74 -3.99 -0.45
N VAL A 310 7.99 -5.03 -0.07
CA VAL A 310 8.57 -6.32 0.33
C VAL A 310 9.36 -6.94 -0.82
N PHE A 311 8.80 -6.94 -2.04
CA PHE A 311 9.52 -7.45 -3.20
C PHE A 311 10.77 -6.62 -3.54
N GLU A 312 10.71 -5.29 -3.43
CA GLU A 312 11.89 -4.43 -3.61
C GLU A 312 13.00 -4.75 -2.61
N MET A 313 12.65 -5.07 -1.35
CA MET A 313 13.62 -5.46 -0.33
C MET A 313 14.31 -6.77 -0.73
N ILE A 314 13.54 -7.78 -1.15
CA ILE A 314 14.06 -9.08 -1.63
C ILE A 314 14.95 -8.88 -2.87
N GLU A 315 14.50 -8.08 -3.83
CA GLU A 315 15.25 -7.77 -5.06
C GLU A 315 16.57 -7.05 -4.72
N ASN A 316 16.57 -6.14 -3.75
CA ASN A 316 17.79 -5.44 -3.29
C ASN A 316 18.75 -6.35 -2.51
N MET A 317 18.26 -7.41 -1.85
CA MET A 317 19.11 -8.42 -1.19
C MET A 317 19.80 -9.36 -2.19
N LYS A 318 19.42 -9.33 -3.47
CA LYS A 318 19.95 -10.20 -4.53
C LYS A 318 19.79 -11.69 -4.23
N TRP A 319 18.73 -12.04 -3.49
CA TRP A 319 18.43 -13.43 -3.12
C TRP A 319 17.85 -14.27 -4.27
N LEU A 320 17.41 -13.62 -5.35
CA LEU A 320 16.83 -14.28 -6.52
C LEU A 320 17.79 -14.22 -7.70
N HIS A 321 17.96 -15.36 -8.37
CA HIS A 321 18.63 -15.39 -9.67
C HIS A 321 17.82 -14.58 -10.69
N GLU A 322 18.50 -13.96 -11.66
CA GLU A 322 17.92 -13.03 -12.64
C GLU A 322 16.69 -13.61 -13.36
N LYS A 323 16.78 -14.87 -13.81
CA LYS A 323 15.68 -15.59 -14.46
C LYS A 323 14.41 -15.62 -13.59
N TRP A 324 14.54 -15.92 -12.30
CA TRP A 324 13.42 -15.99 -11.36
C TRP A 324 12.93 -14.61 -10.94
N ARG A 325 13.85 -13.65 -10.75
CA ARG A 325 13.51 -12.26 -10.48
C ARG A 325 12.60 -11.69 -11.56
N VAL A 326 12.99 -11.84 -12.83
CA VAL A 326 12.21 -11.36 -13.99
C VAL A 326 10.90 -12.12 -14.13
N PHE A 327 10.92 -13.44 -13.97
CA PHE A 327 9.70 -14.28 -13.99
C PHE A 327 8.67 -13.78 -12.96
N ILE A 328 9.07 -13.66 -11.69
CA ILE A 328 8.21 -13.18 -10.61
C ILE A 328 7.72 -11.76 -10.91
N LYS A 329 8.60 -10.86 -11.37
CA LYS A 329 8.24 -9.48 -11.69
C LYS A 329 7.23 -9.38 -12.84
N ARG A 330 7.32 -10.24 -13.86
CA ARG A 330 6.35 -10.30 -14.97
C ARG A 330 5.04 -10.97 -14.59
N LEU A 331 5.08 -11.98 -13.74
CA LEU A 331 3.90 -12.74 -13.33
C LEU A 331 3.07 -12.02 -12.27
N ILE A 332 3.71 -11.50 -11.22
CA ILE A 332 3.04 -10.95 -10.02
C ILE A 332 3.02 -9.41 -10.05
N PHE A 333 4.05 -8.79 -10.61
CA PHE A 333 4.26 -7.35 -10.59
C PHE A 333 4.15 -6.72 -11.98
N CYS A 334 3.07 -7.01 -12.70
CA CYS A 334 2.76 -6.37 -13.98
C CYS A 334 1.58 -5.41 -13.89
N TYR A 335 1.63 -4.34 -14.68
CA TYR A 335 0.62 -3.29 -14.69
C TYR A 335 -0.76 -3.78 -15.11
N GLU A 336 -0.83 -4.79 -15.99
CA GLU A 336 -2.08 -5.36 -16.46
C GLU A 336 -2.83 -6.20 -15.41
N ALA A 337 -2.13 -6.75 -14.43
CA ALA A 337 -2.72 -7.50 -13.32
C ALA A 337 -2.80 -6.68 -12.01
N SER A 338 -2.07 -5.56 -11.94
CA SER A 338 -2.07 -4.66 -10.79
C SER A 338 -3.49 -4.20 -10.45
N MET A 339 -3.83 -4.16 -9.16
CA MET A 339 -5.13 -3.75 -8.61
C MET A 339 -6.30 -4.73 -8.83
N ILE A 340 -6.19 -5.74 -9.71
CA ILE A 340 -7.29 -6.70 -9.92
C ILE A 340 -7.44 -7.61 -8.71
N GLY A 341 -6.33 -8.18 -8.23
CA GLY A 341 -6.33 -9.00 -7.01
C GLY A 341 -6.84 -8.21 -5.81
N GLU A 342 -6.39 -6.97 -5.68
CA GLU A 342 -6.83 -6.06 -4.62
C GLU A 342 -8.30 -5.66 -4.71
N LEU A 343 -8.85 -5.45 -5.91
CA LEU A 343 -10.26 -5.12 -6.09
C LEU A 343 -11.17 -6.35 -5.87
N LEU A 344 -10.69 -7.54 -6.19
CA LEU A 344 -11.44 -8.78 -5.95
C LEU A 344 -11.38 -9.21 -4.48
N SER A 345 -10.25 -9.00 -3.80
CA SER A 345 -10.11 -9.37 -2.38
C SER A 345 -11.10 -8.60 -1.51
N VAL A 346 -11.36 -7.35 -1.88
CA VAL A 346 -12.39 -6.48 -1.32
C VAL A 346 -13.78 -7.11 -1.32
N VAL A 347 -14.21 -7.70 -2.44
CA VAL A 347 -15.55 -8.31 -2.57
C VAL A 347 -15.66 -9.55 -1.68
N GLY A 348 -14.57 -10.32 -1.57
CA GLY A 348 -14.51 -11.54 -0.77
C GLY A 348 -14.17 -11.31 0.72
N LEU A 349 -13.74 -10.10 1.11
CA LEU A 349 -13.11 -9.87 2.42
C LEU A 349 -14.05 -10.21 3.58
N HIS A 350 -15.30 -9.74 3.55
CA HIS A 350 -16.25 -10.00 4.63
C HIS A 350 -16.61 -11.49 4.74
N HIS A 351 -16.76 -12.18 3.61
CA HIS A 351 -17.01 -13.62 3.59
C HIS A 351 -15.81 -14.40 4.13
N TYR A 352 -14.61 -13.98 3.76
CA TYR A 352 -13.37 -14.60 4.23
C TYR A 352 -13.21 -14.44 5.74
N ILE A 353 -13.34 -13.22 6.29
CA ILE A 353 -13.24 -12.98 7.73
C ILE A 353 -14.35 -13.71 8.49
N THR A 354 -15.59 -13.66 8.01
CA THR A 354 -16.71 -14.40 8.62
C THR A 354 -16.47 -15.92 8.61
N GLY A 355 -15.91 -16.46 7.52
CA GLY A 355 -15.56 -17.86 7.40
C GLY A 355 -14.46 -18.28 8.38
N ILE A 356 -13.43 -17.43 8.55
CA ILE A 356 -12.38 -17.63 9.54
C ILE A 356 -12.96 -17.62 10.96
N ASN A 357 -13.82 -16.67 11.27
CA ASN A 357 -14.43 -16.56 12.58
C ASN A 357 -15.36 -17.75 12.86
N ARG A 358 -15.98 -18.37 11.85
CA ARG A 358 -16.79 -19.58 12.04
C ARG A 358 -15.98 -20.89 12.07
N SER A 359 -14.67 -20.84 11.87
CA SER A 359 -13.78 -22.00 11.96
C SER A 359 -13.49 -22.38 13.41
N SER A 360 -12.59 -23.34 13.64
CA SER A 360 -12.09 -23.71 14.96
C SER A 360 -11.42 -22.55 15.72
N LEU A 361 -11.10 -21.44 15.05
CA LEU A 361 -10.58 -20.26 15.73
C LEU A 361 -11.56 -19.67 16.75
N LYS A 362 -12.88 -19.89 16.60
CA LYS A 362 -13.86 -19.41 17.59
C LYS A 362 -13.61 -19.96 19.00
N ASP A 363 -13.03 -21.16 19.11
CA ASP A 363 -12.82 -21.88 20.36
C ASP A 363 -11.42 -21.62 20.95
N SER A 364 -10.81 -20.46 20.64
CA SER A 364 -9.39 -20.19 20.95
C SER A 364 -9.14 -19.31 22.17
N ASN A 365 -10.16 -18.99 22.98
CA ASN A 365 -9.97 -18.20 24.20
C ASN A 365 -9.01 -18.86 25.19
N VAL A 366 -9.12 -20.19 25.39
CA VAL A 366 -8.21 -20.93 26.28
C VAL A 366 -6.75 -20.70 25.87
N THR A 367 -6.47 -20.74 24.57
CA THR A 367 -5.12 -20.47 24.03
C THR A 367 -4.72 -19.01 24.22
N ALA A 368 -5.63 -18.07 23.97
CA ALA A 368 -5.38 -16.64 24.13
C ALA A 368 -5.06 -16.27 25.58
N VAL A 369 -5.79 -16.82 26.56
CA VAL A 369 -5.52 -16.63 28.00
C VAL A 369 -4.17 -17.24 28.38
N THR A 370 -3.81 -18.39 27.81
CA THR A 370 -2.55 -19.09 28.12
C THR A 370 -1.32 -18.35 27.59
N VAL A 371 -1.39 -17.79 26.38
CA VAL A 371 -0.22 -17.18 25.71
C VAL A 371 -0.20 -15.64 25.83
N SER A 372 -1.37 -15.01 25.97
CA SER A 372 -1.69 -13.57 25.88
C SER A 372 -2.55 -13.25 24.64
N TYR A 373 -3.61 -12.46 24.86
CA TYR A 373 -4.46 -11.89 23.82
C TYR A 373 -3.65 -11.13 22.75
N TYR A 374 -2.59 -10.42 23.13
CA TYR A 374 -1.73 -9.69 22.19
C TYR A 374 -1.00 -10.63 21.22
N VAL A 375 -0.32 -11.66 21.75
CA VAL A 375 0.43 -12.62 20.94
C VAL A 375 -0.51 -13.46 20.07
N TRP A 376 -1.64 -13.90 20.63
CA TRP A 376 -2.64 -14.66 19.88
C TRP A 376 -3.27 -13.82 18.76
N SER A 377 -3.45 -12.52 18.97
CA SER A 377 -3.90 -11.60 17.93
C SER A 377 -2.95 -11.51 16.73
N LEU A 378 -1.63 -11.60 16.95
CA LEU A 378 -0.66 -11.66 15.83
C LEU A 378 -0.88 -12.91 14.96
N VAL A 379 -1.27 -14.03 15.56
CA VAL A 379 -1.60 -15.26 14.83
C VAL A 379 -2.91 -15.07 14.05
N GLY A 380 -3.97 -14.54 14.69
CA GLY A 380 -5.25 -14.25 14.05
C GLY A 380 -5.11 -13.30 12.86
N HIS A 381 -4.44 -12.16 13.06
CA HIS A 381 -4.13 -11.21 11.99
C HIS A 381 -3.21 -11.81 10.93
N GLY A 382 -2.23 -12.63 11.33
CA GLY A 382 -1.35 -13.34 10.42
C GLY A 382 -2.11 -14.24 9.45
N ILE A 383 -3.10 -14.99 9.94
CA ILE A 383 -3.97 -15.82 9.09
C ILE A 383 -4.71 -14.95 8.07
N ILE A 384 -5.31 -13.83 8.50
CA ILE A 384 -6.03 -12.90 7.62
C ILE A 384 -5.09 -12.35 6.54
N VAL A 385 -3.95 -11.78 6.95
CA VAL A 385 -3.00 -11.12 6.04
C VAL A 385 -2.41 -12.12 5.05
N LEU A 386 -1.98 -13.30 5.52
CA LEU A 386 -1.40 -14.32 4.64
C LEU A 386 -2.42 -14.85 3.64
N GLY A 387 -3.66 -15.09 4.06
CA GLY A 387 -4.71 -15.53 3.15
C GLY A 387 -5.06 -14.48 2.10
N LEU A 388 -5.13 -13.19 2.49
CA LEU A 388 -5.35 -12.09 1.55
C LEU A 388 -4.20 -11.95 0.56
N VAL A 389 -2.96 -12.02 1.05
CA VAL A 389 -1.76 -11.97 0.19
C VAL A 389 -1.76 -13.15 -0.79
N ALA A 390 -2.04 -14.37 -0.33
CA ALA A 390 -2.11 -15.56 -1.17
C ALA A 390 -3.19 -15.43 -2.24
N PHE A 391 -4.38 -14.93 -1.88
CA PHE A 391 -5.47 -14.67 -2.82
C PHE A 391 -5.07 -13.64 -3.88
N ILE A 392 -4.53 -12.49 -3.47
CA ILE A 392 -4.13 -11.41 -4.38
C ILE A 392 -3.05 -11.87 -5.35
N ILE A 393 -2.03 -12.56 -4.85
CA ILE A 393 -0.94 -13.09 -5.69
C ILE A 393 -1.50 -14.11 -6.69
N SER A 394 -2.40 -15.00 -6.25
CA SER A 394 -3.02 -16.01 -7.11
C SER A 394 -3.84 -15.36 -8.23
N VAL A 395 -4.68 -14.38 -7.89
CA VAL A 395 -5.47 -13.63 -8.88
C VAL A 395 -4.57 -12.90 -9.86
N ARG A 396 -3.53 -12.22 -9.38
CA ARG A 396 -2.57 -11.51 -10.23
C ARG A 396 -1.86 -12.46 -11.20
N ALA A 397 -1.37 -13.60 -10.69
CA ALA A 397 -0.70 -14.60 -11.50
C ALA A 397 -1.64 -15.20 -12.56
N CYS A 398 -2.85 -15.61 -12.17
CA CYS A 398 -3.87 -16.13 -13.09
C CYS A 398 -4.20 -15.12 -14.18
N TRP A 399 -4.45 -13.86 -13.82
CA TRP A 399 -4.76 -12.81 -14.79
C TRP A 399 -3.60 -12.51 -15.72
N ALA A 400 -2.37 -12.44 -15.20
CA ALA A 400 -1.18 -12.24 -16.02
C ALA A 400 -1.02 -13.38 -17.06
N VAL A 401 -1.22 -14.64 -16.65
CA VAL A 401 -1.19 -15.81 -17.53
C VAL A 401 -2.26 -15.71 -18.61
N ILE A 402 -3.52 -15.44 -18.22
CA ILE A 402 -4.64 -15.28 -19.18
C ILE A 402 -4.33 -14.15 -20.17
N TYR A 403 -3.85 -13.00 -19.68
CA TYR A 403 -3.53 -11.84 -20.50
C TYR A 403 -2.41 -12.15 -21.50
N VAL A 404 -1.34 -12.80 -21.05
CA VAL A 404 -0.20 -13.18 -21.91
C VAL A 404 -0.62 -14.20 -22.96
N CYS A 405 -1.36 -15.25 -22.56
CA CYS A 405 -1.90 -16.24 -23.47
C CYS A 405 -2.80 -15.60 -24.53
N TRP A 406 -3.67 -14.67 -24.12
CA TRP A 406 -4.59 -14.02 -25.06
C TRP A 406 -3.87 -13.09 -26.03
N LYS A 407 -2.96 -12.25 -25.53
CA LYS A 407 -2.32 -11.20 -26.31
C LYS A 407 -1.15 -11.69 -27.16
N HIS A 408 -0.27 -12.51 -26.58
CA HIS A 408 0.98 -12.92 -27.21
C HIS A 408 0.91 -14.35 -27.75
N ARG A 409 -0.12 -15.12 -27.40
CA ARG A 409 -0.30 -16.53 -27.80
C ARG A 409 0.87 -17.44 -27.39
N THR A 410 1.69 -16.99 -26.44
CA THR A 410 2.85 -17.74 -25.92
C THR A 410 3.13 -17.37 -24.47
N LEU A 411 3.55 -18.34 -23.66
CA LEU A 411 4.01 -18.14 -22.29
C LEU A 411 5.50 -17.77 -22.21
N SER A 412 6.23 -17.79 -23.32
CA SER A 412 7.65 -17.44 -23.38
C SER A 412 7.94 -16.02 -22.88
N ILE A 413 6.94 -15.13 -22.91
CA ILE A 413 7.01 -13.77 -22.35
C ILE A 413 7.41 -13.78 -20.87
N PHE A 414 7.11 -14.83 -20.10
CA PHE A 414 7.51 -14.88 -18.70
C PHE A 414 8.98 -15.26 -18.48
N PHE A 415 9.60 -15.95 -19.43
CA PHE A 415 10.92 -16.56 -19.25
C PHE A 415 12.01 -15.97 -20.16
N ALA A 416 11.63 -15.40 -21.31
CA ALA A 416 12.58 -14.89 -22.29
C ALA A 416 13.39 -13.71 -21.73
N PRO A 417 14.71 -13.67 -21.90
CA PRO A 417 15.52 -12.54 -21.42
C PRO A 417 15.17 -11.26 -22.17
N CYS A 418 15.19 -10.13 -21.46
CA CYS A 418 15.11 -8.80 -22.05
C CYS A 418 16.10 -7.90 -21.31
N CYS A 419 17.08 -7.37 -22.03
CA CYS A 419 18.15 -6.53 -21.48
C CYS A 419 17.62 -5.25 -20.80
N VAL A 420 16.43 -4.78 -21.20
CA VAL A 420 15.72 -3.66 -20.58
C VAL A 420 15.28 -3.96 -19.14
N ASP A 421 14.76 -5.17 -18.87
CA ASP A 421 14.37 -5.56 -17.50
C ASP A 421 15.58 -5.65 -16.56
N THR A 422 16.70 -6.15 -17.09
CA THR A 422 17.96 -6.22 -16.36
C THR A 422 18.52 -4.82 -16.09
N THR A 423 18.47 -3.91 -17.07
CA THR A 423 18.98 -2.54 -16.90
C THR A 423 18.12 -1.70 -15.97
N LEU A 424 16.80 -1.79 -16.13
CA LEU A 424 15.85 -1.09 -15.27
C LEU A 424 15.91 -1.62 -13.85
N ALA A 425 15.89 -2.93 -13.65
CA ALA A 425 15.94 -3.58 -12.34
C ALA A 425 15.07 -2.87 -11.27
N LEU A 426 15.67 -2.51 -10.12
CA LEU A 426 15.01 -1.79 -9.03
C LEU A 426 14.55 -0.37 -9.41
N ARG A 427 14.95 0.18 -10.56
CA ARG A 427 14.52 1.49 -11.05
C ARG A 427 13.10 1.47 -11.62
N ASN A 428 12.64 0.30 -12.05
CA ASN A 428 11.27 0.09 -12.54
C ASN A 428 10.41 -0.57 -11.45
N LYS A 429 9.22 -0.02 -11.21
CA LYS A 429 8.30 -0.49 -10.16
C LYS A 429 7.62 -1.77 -10.62
N MET A 430 7.08 -1.78 -11.84
CA MET A 430 6.32 -2.92 -12.39
C MET A 430 6.60 -3.12 -13.88
N THR A 431 6.43 -4.34 -14.37
CA THR A 431 6.57 -4.62 -15.80
C THR A 431 5.29 -4.30 -16.56
N LEU A 432 5.43 -3.88 -17.82
CA LEU A 432 4.28 -3.70 -18.73
C LEU A 432 4.27 -4.85 -19.73
N VAL A 433 3.59 -5.94 -19.39
CA VAL A 433 3.69 -7.19 -20.15
C VAL A 433 3.01 -7.07 -21.51
N GLY A 434 1.96 -6.26 -21.62
CA GLY A 434 1.37 -5.89 -22.90
C GLY A 434 2.23 -4.91 -23.71
N GLY A 435 3.33 -4.42 -23.13
CA GLY A 435 4.28 -3.53 -23.75
C GLY A 435 5.40 -4.23 -24.52
N TYR A 436 5.48 -5.56 -24.42
CA TYR A 436 6.44 -6.36 -25.18
C TYR A 436 6.04 -6.52 -26.65
N HIS A 437 7.05 -6.79 -27.46
CA HIS A 437 6.99 -7.17 -28.86
C HIS A 437 7.92 -8.37 -29.07
N TRP A 438 7.38 -9.44 -29.65
CA TRP A 438 8.15 -10.65 -29.96
C TRP A 438 8.63 -10.57 -31.41
N HIS A 439 9.95 -10.56 -31.61
CA HIS A 439 10.55 -10.46 -32.95
C HIS A 439 11.84 -11.29 -33.00
N ASN A 440 12.03 -12.09 -34.05
CA ASN A 440 13.22 -12.96 -34.24
C ASN A 440 13.61 -13.77 -32.98
N ASP A 441 12.63 -14.42 -32.35
CA ASP A 441 12.78 -15.19 -31.10
C ASP A 441 13.37 -14.43 -29.92
N LYS A 442 13.27 -13.11 -29.97
CA LYS A 442 13.76 -12.19 -28.95
C LYS A 442 12.63 -11.30 -28.47
N LEU A 443 12.76 -10.89 -27.20
CA LEU A 443 11.78 -10.08 -26.51
C LEU A 443 12.21 -8.61 -26.46
N TYR A 444 11.43 -7.73 -27.07
CA TYR A 444 11.67 -6.29 -27.12
C TYR A 444 10.57 -5.52 -26.42
N TYR A 445 10.90 -4.33 -25.91
CA TYR A 445 9.91 -3.36 -25.49
C TYR A 445 9.60 -2.38 -26.61
N LYS A 446 8.30 -2.13 -26.80
CA LYS A 446 7.82 -1.11 -27.73
C LYS A 446 8.27 0.28 -27.30
N VAL A 447 8.51 1.17 -28.26
CA VAL A 447 8.82 2.60 -28.00
C VAL A 447 7.82 3.25 -27.05
N ASP A 448 6.51 3.01 -27.23
CA ASP A 448 5.47 3.57 -26.35
C ASP A 448 5.58 3.06 -24.90
N THR A 449 6.11 1.86 -24.69
CA THR A 449 6.36 1.30 -23.36
C THR A 449 7.58 1.94 -22.71
N LEU A 450 8.67 2.12 -23.46
CA LEU A 450 9.86 2.84 -22.98
C LEU A 450 9.47 4.26 -22.56
N LYS A 451 8.64 4.93 -23.38
CA LYS A 451 8.02 6.23 -23.08
C LYS A 451 7.13 6.17 -21.84
N ALA A 452 6.36 5.10 -21.62
CA ALA A 452 5.54 4.94 -20.43
C ALA A 452 6.37 4.82 -19.14
N PHE A 453 7.52 4.13 -19.20
CA PHE A 453 8.48 4.08 -18.10
C PHE A 453 9.26 5.40 -17.91
N GLY A 454 9.12 6.36 -18.83
CA GLY A 454 9.86 7.62 -18.79
C GLY A 454 11.33 7.50 -19.22
N LEU A 455 11.67 6.43 -19.94
CA LEU A 455 12.98 6.26 -20.55
C LEU A 455 13.16 7.20 -21.74
N LEU A 456 14.36 7.73 -21.85
CA LEU A 456 14.78 8.64 -22.91
C LEU A 456 16.11 8.17 -23.49
N LYS A 457 16.37 8.58 -24.73
CA LYS A 457 17.65 8.39 -25.39
C LYS A 457 18.50 9.64 -25.21
N MET A 458 19.79 9.45 -24.93
CA MET A 458 20.79 10.50 -24.97
C MET A 458 21.83 10.15 -26.03
N GLU A 459 22.17 11.12 -26.85
CA GLU A 459 23.23 11.03 -27.85
C GLU A 459 24.30 12.07 -27.54
N LYS A 460 25.57 11.64 -27.61
CA LYS A 460 26.74 12.51 -27.48
C LYS A 460 27.25 12.92 -28.85
N GLU A 461 28.12 13.93 -28.87
CA GLU A 461 28.77 14.42 -30.09
C GLU A 461 29.60 13.35 -30.81
N ASP A 462 30.10 12.34 -30.09
CA ASP A 462 30.82 11.19 -30.63
C ASP A 462 29.91 10.10 -31.24
N GLY A 463 28.59 10.34 -31.29
CA GLY A 463 27.59 9.39 -31.77
C GLY A 463 27.25 8.27 -30.78
N SER A 464 27.82 8.27 -29.57
CA SER A 464 27.50 7.26 -28.57
C SER A 464 26.11 7.48 -27.97
N GLU A 465 25.33 6.39 -27.92
CA GLU A 465 23.94 6.40 -27.49
C GLU A 465 23.77 5.76 -26.11
N PHE A 466 22.92 6.37 -25.29
CA PHE A 466 22.67 5.93 -23.92
C PHE A 466 21.19 5.99 -23.56
N ALA A 467 20.78 5.10 -22.66
CA ALA A 467 19.48 5.16 -22.02
C ALA A 467 19.53 6.03 -20.77
N VAL A 468 18.58 6.96 -20.67
CA VAL A 468 18.49 7.94 -19.59
C VAL A 468 17.14 7.82 -18.88
N LEU A 469 17.19 7.90 -17.56
CA LEU A 469 16.02 7.89 -16.69
C LEU A 469 16.09 9.08 -15.73
N ARG A 470 14.91 9.60 -15.34
CA ARG A 470 14.84 10.58 -14.27
C ARG A 470 14.99 9.89 -12.91
N LYS A 471 16.03 10.25 -12.16
CA LYS A 471 16.24 9.80 -10.80
C LYS A 471 15.20 10.43 -9.86
N LEU A 472 14.58 9.57 -9.05
CA LEU A 472 13.61 9.94 -8.02
C LEU A 472 14.34 10.09 -6.68
N HIS A 473 14.26 11.28 -6.06
CA HIS A 473 14.78 11.55 -4.73
C HIS A 473 13.66 11.62 -3.69
N TRP A 474 13.97 11.44 -2.40
CA TRP A 474 12.99 11.35 -1.31
C TRP A 474 12.05 12.55 -1.19
N VAL A 475 12.56 13.77 -1.36
CA VAL A 475 11.79 15.01 -1.17
C VAL A 475 11.92 15.92 -2.38
N GLU A 476 13.16 16.17 -2.81
CA GLU A 476 13.44 17.13 -3.88
C GLU A 476 13.15 16.59 -5.28
N VAL A 477 12.93 17.53 -6.21
CA VAL A 477 12.83 17.24 -7.64
C VAL A 477 13.79 18.16 -8.40
N PRO A 478 15.11 17.87 -8.36
CA PRO A 478 16.14 18.67 -9.04
C PRO A 478 15.81 18.82 -10.52
N ALA A 479 16.17 19.96 -11.11
CA ALA A 479 16.02 20.17 -12.55
C ALA A 479 16.85 19.13 -13.32
N ASP A 480 18.11 18.99 -12.91
CA ASP A 480 19.14 18.12 -13.49
C ASP A 480 19.12 16.71 -12.88
N SER A 481 17.95 16.07 -12.87
CA SER A 481 17.79 14.72 -12.34
C SER A 481 17.77 13.63 -13.40
N LEU A 482 18.29 13.89 -14.60
CA LEU A 482 18.41 12.88 -15.66
C LEU A 482 19.77 12.19 -15.56
N TYR A 483 19.73 10.87 -15.41
CA TYR A 483 20.91 10.04 -15.25
C TYR A 483 20.95 8.97 -16.34
N VAL A 484 22.14 8.74 -16.87
CA VAL A 484 22.43 7.61 -17.74
C VAL A 484 22.41 6.33 -16.91
N ILE A 485 21.64 5.34 -17.35
CA ILE A 485 21.48 4.06 -16.67
C ILE A 485 21.98 2.87 -17.51
N GLY A 486 22.19 3.07 -18.81
CA GLY A 486 22.73 2.05 -19.69
C GLY A 486 23.27 2.62 -21.00
N THR A 487 24.13 1.83 -21.64
CA THR A 487 24.68 2.09 -22.98
C THR A 487 23.83 1.36 -24.01
N LEU A 488 23.53 2.00 -25.13
CA LEU A 488 22.78 1.40 -26.23
C LEU A 488 23.77 0.82 -27.25
N ALA A 489 23.53 -0.42 -27.68
CA ALA A 489 24.33 -1.12 -28.67
C ALA A 489 23.39 -1.85 -29.64
N GLY A 490 23.18 -1.27 -30.82
CA GLY A 490 22.14 -1.72 -31.76
C GLY A 490 20.76 -1.66 -31.10
N GLU A 491 20.03 -2.78 -31.13
CA GLU A 491 18.70 -2.90 -30.50
C GLU A 491 18.78 -3.30 -29.00
N GLY A 492 19.98 -3.45 -28.46
CA GLY A 492 20.24 -3.88 -27.08
C GLY A 492 20.62 -2.73 -26.15
N MET A 493 20.54 -3.00 -24.85
CA MET A 493 20.94 -2.07 -23.78
C MET A 493 21.73 -2.80 -22.70
N GLU A 494 22.85 -2.21 -22.28
CA GLU A 494 23.67 -2.74 -21.20
C GLU A 494 23.68 -1.81 -19.98
N PRO A 495 23.56 -2.33 -18.75
CA PRO A 495 23.68 -1.50 -17.55
C PRO A 495 25.07 -0.85 -17.46
N CYS A 496 25.12 0.41 -17.06
CA CYS A 496 26.38 1.12 -16.84
C CYS A 496 26.39 1.87 -15.50
N THR A 497 27.56 2.38 -15.11
CA THR A 497 27.68 3.26 -13.93
C THR A 497 26.85 4.53 -14.14
N GLU A 498 26.05 4.88 -13.14
CA GLU A 498 25.20 6.07 -13.19
C GLU A 498 26.05 7.34 -13.33
N LYS A 499 25.73 8.15 -14.33
CA LYS A 499 26.36 9.45 -14.58
C LYS A 499 25.32 10.48 -15.01
N LEU A 500 25.62 11.75 -14.77
CA LEU A 500 24.72 12.84 -15.17
C LEU A 500 24.55 12.86 -16.68
N CYS A 501 23.34 13.18 -17.14
CA CYS A 501 23.06 13.39 -18.56
C CYS A 501 23.75 14.68 -19.04
N ALA A 502 24.55 14.56 -20.10
CA ALA A 502 25.32 15.68 -20.67
C ALA A 502 25.17 15.82 -22.20
N GLY A 503 24.36 14.94 -22.83
CA GLY A 503 24.14 14.93 -24.28
C GLY A 503 22.76 15.45 -24.69
N ILE A 504 22.47 15.37 -25.98
CA ILE A 504 21.17 15.74 -26.55
C ILE A 504 20.16 14.65 -26.20
N ILE A 505 18.99 15.05 -25.69
CA ILE A 505 17.95 14.14 -25.23
C ILE A 505 16.84 14.02 -26.27
N SER A 506 16.48 12.80 -26.63
CA SER A 506 15.36 12.47 -27.52
C SER A 506 14.56 11.29 -26.97
N PHE A 507 13.44 10.96 -27.63
CA PHE A 507 12.72 9.72 -27.40
C PHE A 507 13.32 8.60 -28.25
N PHE A 508 13.10 7.35 -27.84
CA PHE A 508 13.51 6.19 -28.63
C PHE A 508 12.75 6.17 -29.97
N GLY A 509 13.46 5.90 -31.06
CA GLY A 509 12.88 5.76 -32.39
C GLY A 509 12.56 4.32 -32.80
N HIS A 510 13.03 3.34 -32.04
CA HIS A 510 12.87 1.91 -32.32
C HIS A 510 12.74 1.10 -31.02
N ASP A 511 12.29 -0.15 -31.15
CA ASP A 511 12.09 -1.07 -30.04
C ASP A 511 13.44 -1.54 -29.47
N ILE A 512 13.54 -1.68 -28.14
CA ILE A 512 14.79 -2.06 -27.45
C ILE A 512 14.59 -3.35 -26.67
N GLY A 513 15.54 -4.28 -26.74
CA GLY A 513 15.48 -5.54 -26.01
C GLY A 513 16.43 -6.61 -26.53
N GLY A 514 15.96 -7.85 -26.53
CA GLY A 514 16.78 -9.03 -26.77
C GLY A 514 17.65 -9.42 -25.56
N PRO A 515 18.43 -10.50 -25.70
CA PRO A 515 19.45 -10.85 -24.70
C PRO A 515 20.47 -9.71 -24.61
N ALA A 516 21.12 -9.59 -23.45
CA ALA A 516 22.25 -8.67 -23.33
C ALA A 516 23.27 -8.97 -24.45
N PRO A 517 23.85 -7.95 -25.10
CA PRO A 517 24.88 -8.18 -26.09
C PRO A 517 25.96 -9.08 -25.49
N ASN A 518 26.30 -10.18 -26.15
CA ASN A 518 27.56 -10.83 -25.86
C ASN A 518 28.65 -9.79 -26.15
N PRO A 519 29.66 -9.60 -25.29
CA PRO A 519 30.82 -8.79 -25.66
C PRO A 519 31.45 -9.44 -26.90
N ILE A 520 31.16 -8.87 -28.07
CA ILE A 520 31.69 -9.35 -29.34
C ILE A 520 33.18 -9.03 -29.33
N GLY A 521 34.00 -10.08 -29.21
CA GLY A 521 35.36 -10.12 -29.75
C GLY A 521 36.40 -9.24 -29.07
N VAL A 522 36.73 -9.50 -27.80
CA VAL A 522 38.09 -9.22 -27.31
C VAL A 522 38.75 -10.57 -27.03
N ARG A 523 39.79 -10.86 -27.82
CA ARG A 523 40.77 -11.94 -27.55
C ARG A 523 41.02 -12.03 -26.05
N ARG A 524 40.99 -13.26 -25.51
CA ARG A 524 41.49 -13.62 -24.19
C ARG A 524 42.72 -12.75 -23.82
N SER A 525 42.50 -11.72 -23.00
CA SER A 525 43.53 -11.15 -22.16
C SER A 525 43.16 -11.55 -20.75
N LEU A 526 43.80 -12.62 -20.29
CA LEU A 526 43.94 -12.90 -18.87
C LEU A 526 44.48 -11.64 -18.18
N LEU A 527 44.05 -11.42 -16.93
CA LEU A 527 44.53 -10.44 -15.96
C LEU A 527 44.06 -8.98 -16.14
N VAL A 528 42.90 -8.66 -15.57
CA VAL A 528 42.81 -7.68 -14.46
C VAL A 528 41.69 -8.16 -13.53
N LEU A 529 42.06 -8.88 -12.47
CA LEU A 529 41.23 -9.08 -11.29
C LEU A 529 41.25 -7.77 -10.50
N GLU A 530 40.47 -6.77 -10.90
CA GLU A 530 40.16 -5.66 -10.00
C GLU A 530 38.96 -6.07 -9.16
N LYS A 531 39.25 -6.37 -7.89
CA LYS A 531 38.27 -6.54 -6.83
C LYS A 531 37.27 -5.39 -6.91
N ASN A 532 35.99 -5.72 -7.16
CA ASN A 532 34.86 -4.87 -6.78
C ASN A 532 34.86 -4.70 -5.25
N LYS A 533 35.71 -3.81 -4.75
CA LYS A 533 35.53 -3.19 -3.44
C LYS A 533 34.51 -2.08 -3.61
N VAL A 534 33.26 -2.40 -3.30
CA VAL A 534 32.31 -1.40 -2.81
C VAL A 534 32.98 -0.75 -1.61
N SER A 535 33.18 0.57 -1.64
CA SER A 535 33.85 1.29 -0.55
C SER A 535 33.10 1.08 0.76
N ASP A 536 33.86 0.76 1.80
CA ASP A 536 33.42 0.70 3.19
C ASP A 536 32.77 2.02 3.64
N SER A 537 31.87 1.84 4.62
CA SER A 537 31.19 2.77 5.52
C SER A 537 31.79 4.19 5.71
N PRO A 538 30.97 5.21 6.01
CA PRO A 538 31.49 6.54 6.34
C PRO A 538 32.37 6.48 7.61
N LYS A 539 33.54 7.10 7.53
CA LYS A 539 34.45 7.32 8.67
C LYS A 539 33.69 8.03 9.81
N ALA A 540 33.87 7.53 11.03
CA ALA A 540 33.46 8.22 12.24
C ALA A 540 34.11 9.62 12.30
N LEU A 541 33.31 10.65 12.60
CA LEU A 541 33.81 11.98 12.96
C LEU A 541 34.57 11.86 14.28
N SER A 542 35.90 11.95 14.24
CA SER A 542 36.70 12.28 15.42
C SER A 542 36.57 13.79 15.67
N ILE A 543 35.75 14.16 16.64
CA ILE A 543 35.77 15.48 17.25
C ILE A 543 36.93 15.47 18.24
N LEU A 544 38.02 16.19 17.93
CA LEU A 544 38.86 16.96 18.85
C LEU A 544 40.01 17.60 18.04
N PRO A 545 40.31 18.91 18.21
CA PRO A 545 41.40 19.61 17.52
C PRO A 545 42.75 19.38 18.21
N PRO A 546 43.88 19.69 17.53
CA PRO A 546 45.21 19.36 18.03
C PRO A 546 45.69 20.31 19.13
N SER A 547 46.26 19.73 20.18
CA SER A 547 47.32 20.29 21.01
C SER A 547 48.27 19.17 21.39
#